data_AF-A0A1L9PSH2-F1
#
_entry.id   AF-A0A1L9PSH2-F1
#
_cell.length_a   1.000
_cell.length_b   1.000
_cell.length_c   1.000
_cell.angle_alpha   90.00
_cell.angle_beta   90.00
_cell.angle_gamma   90.00
#
_symmetry.space_group_name_H-M   'P 1'
#
loop_
_entity.id
_entity.type
_entity.pdbx_description
1 polymer ?
#
loop_
_entity_poly.entity_id
_entity_poly.type
_entity_poly.pdbx_seq_one_letter_code
_entity_poly.pdbx_strand_id
1 'polypeptide(L)'
;MPAPIIVNSQPVLPVRELEADEEYVMESFERHADHCYQCNDPFRTHQEGRQLCDRGDQYATDVDKYLYSKNSKSYSTVDRERNQPTLVKIPRECIATRELLLAIEDGLVLKHKAKAQKLLTDKSNAPVISYDRSYPVAPRRSSTVTEIIERQPRTIKSRRVIVYPSPHRGSSSRGSPSRGSLYDSDAADRIERVKESSRIYRPAEYHR
;
A
#
# COMPACT_ATOMS: atom_id res chain seq x y z
N MET A 1 2.17 61.17 8.79
CA MET A 1 2.01 60.15 7.73
C MET A 1 1.32 58.96 8.35
N PRO A 2 0.01 58.71 8.10
CA PRO A 2 -0.63 57.49 8.58
C PRO A 2 -0.03 56.28 7.87
N ALA A 3 0.20 55.19 8.62
CA ALA A 3 0.78 53.96 8.08
C ALA A 3 -0.16 53.34 7.02
N PRO A 4 0.39 52.80 5.91
CA PRO A 4 -0.42 52.12 4.91
C PRO A 4 -1.06 50.87 5.52
N ILE A 5 -2.38 50.79 5.43
CA ILE A 5 -3.15 49.61 5.82
C ILE A 5 -2.87 48.55 4.76
N ILE A 6 -2.01 47.59 5.10
CA ILE A 6 -1.80 46.39 4.28
C ILE A 6 -3.07 45.54 4.43
N VAL A 7 -3.98 45.65 3.46
CA VAL A 7 -5.14 44.76 3.37
C VAL A 7 -4.62 43.42 2.89
N ASN A 8 -4.26 42.55 3.83
CA ASN A 8 -4.02 41.14 3.56
C ASN A 8 -5.36 40.48 3.22
N SER A 9 -5.84 40.67 2.00
CA SER A 9 -7.05 40.02 1.49
C SER A 9 -6.77 38.54 1.29
N GLN A 10 -6.90 37.75 2.36
CA GLN A 10 -7.02 36.30 2.21
C GLN A 10 -8.19 36.05 1.26
N PRO A 11 -8.01 35.23 0.19
CA PRO A 11 -9.09 34.95 -0.74
C PRO A 11 -10.25 34.34 0.04
N VAL A 12 -11.45 34.92 -0.11
CA VAL A 12 -12.66 34.40 0.49
C VAL A 12 -12.94 33.05 -0.16
N LEU A 13 -12.70 31.97 0.58
CA LEU A 13 -12.94 30.63 0.08
C LEU A 13 -14.43 30.30 0.21
N PRO A 14 -15.04 29.69 -0.82
CA PRO A 14 -16.44 29.28 -0.73
C PRO A 14 -16.57 28.24 0.38
N VAL A 15 -17.53 28.46 1.28
CA VAL A 15 -17.86 27.48 2.31
C VAL A 15 -19.06 26.67 1.83
N ARG A 16 -18.87 25.36 1.69
CA ARG A 16 -19.87 24.40 1.22
C ARG A 16 -20.33 23.50 2.36
N GLU A 17 -21.56 23.01 2.24
CA GLU A 17 -22.03 21.86 3.01
C GLU A 17 -21.41 20.57 2.46
N LEU A 18 -21.42 19.51 3.26
CA LEU A 18 -20.92 18.20 2.84
C LEU A 18 -21.76 17.65 1.68
N GLU A 19 -21.10 17.00 0.73
CA GLU A 19 -21.80 16.15 -0.23
C GLU A 19 -22.17 14.81 0.38
N ALA A 20 -23.15 14.12 -0.22
CA ALA A 20 -23.58 12.81 0.25
C ALA A 20 -22.43 11.79 0.33
N ASP A 21 -21.47 11.84 -0.59
CA ASP A 21 -20.30 10.95 -0.58
C ASP A 21 -19.35 11.28 0.59
N GLU A 22 -19.09 12.57 0.83
CA GLU A 22 -18.25 13.03 1.94
C GLU A 22 -18.88 12.67 3.29
N GLU A 23 -20.19 12.90 3.42
CA GLU A 23 -20.99 12.56 4.59
C GLU A 23 -20.97 11.05 4.87
N TYR A 24 -21.20 10.21 3.85
CA TYR A 24 -21.15 8.76 3.99
C TYR A 24 -19.80 8.26 4.50
N VAL A 25 -18.71 8.78 3.94
CA VAL A 25 -17.36 8.38 4.34
C VAL A 25 -17.08 8.80 5.78
N MET A 26 -17.50 10.00 6.18
CA MET A 26 -17.39 10.47 7.56
C MET A 26 -18.16 9.59 8.54
N GLU A 27 -19.44 9.35 8.28
CA GLU A 27 -20.26 8.47 9.13
C GLU A 27 -19.69 7.06 9.23
N SER A 28 -19.15 6.53 8.14
CA SER A 28 -18.57 5.19 8.13
C SER A 28 -17.37 5.08 9.07
N PHE A 29 -16.56 6.14 9.16
CA PHE A 29 -15.43 6.21 10.09
C PHE A 29 -15.91 6.40 11.52
N GLU A 30 -16.87 7.29 11.78
CA GLU A 30 -17.42 7.50 13.14
C GLU A 30 -18.06 6.22 13.68
N ARG A 31 -18.91 5.55 12.89
CA ARG A 31 -19.48 4.24 13.26
C ARG A 31 -18.41 3.22 13.61
N HIS A 32 -17.25 3.28 12.94
CA HIS A 32 -16.13 2.41 13.25
C HIS A 32 -15.39 2.83 14.53
N ALA A 33 -15.18 4.13 14.72
CA ALA A 33 -14.53 4.73 15.88
C ALA A 33 -15.29 4.38 17.17
N ASP A 34 -16.63 4.45 17.15
CA ASP A 34 -17.51 4.08 18.28
C ASP A 34 -17.27 2.65 18.78
N HIS A 35 -16.93 1.73 17.87
CA HIS A 35 -16.76 0.32 18.18
C HIS A 35 -15.30 -0.08 18.41
N CYS A 36 -14.35 0.81 18.15
CA CYS A 36 -12.93 0.48 18.14
C CYS A 36 -12.12 1.39 19.06
N TYR A 37 -11.61 0.84 20.16
CA TYR A 37 -10.79 1.57 21.13
C TYR A 37 -9.53 2.24 20.56
N GLN A 38 -8.94 1.69 19.49
CA GLN A 38 -7.77 2.26 18.84
C GLN A 38 -8.13 3.39 17.89
N CYS A 39 -9.32 3.33 17.31
CA CYS A 39 -9.75 4.22 16.23
C CYS A 39 -10.74 5.30 16.75
N ASN A 40 -11.09 5.26 18.04
CA ASN A 40 -11.86 6.29 18.76
C ASN A 40 -11.14 7.64 18.85
N ASP A 41 -9.85 7.61 19.23
CA ASP A 41 -9.01 8.81 19.40
C ASP A 41 -7.78 8.77 18.47
N PRO A 42 -7.95 8.95 17.15
CA PRO A 42 -6.86 8.79 16.17
C PRO A 42 -5.70 9.76 16.43
N PHE A 43 -5.97 10.96 16.93
CA PHE A 43 -4.93 11.94 17.25
C PHE A 43 -4.03 11.48 18.41
N ARG A 44 -4.62 10.94 19.48
CA ARG A 44 -3.84 10.41 20.61
C ARG A 44 -3.01 9.21 20.21
N THR A 45 -3.57 8.30 19.42
CA THR A 45 -2.80 7.14 18.94
C THR A 45 -1.60 7.56 18.08
N HIS A 46 -1.73 8.61 17.26
CA HIS A 46 -0.61 9.18 16.52
C HIS A 46 0.47 9.76 17.44
N GLN A 47 0.09 10.51 18.48
CA GLN A 47 1.04 11.05 19.46
C GLN A 47 1.78 9.96 20.22
N GLU A 48 1.13 8.83 20.49
CA GLU A 48 1.76 7.64 21.09
C GLU A 48 2.66 6.87 20.11
N GLY A 49 2.72 7.27 18.83
CA GLY A 49 3.45 6.58 17.77
C GLY A 49 2.82 5.25 17.36
N ARG A 50 1.55 5.04 17.70
CA ARG A 50 0.79 3.83 17.34
C ARG A 50 0.09 4.02 16.01
N GLN A 51 -0.18 2.90 15.34
CA GLN A 51 -0.92 2.87 14.09
C GLN A 51 -2.40 2.59 14.35
N LEU A 52 -3.24 3.05 13.44
CA LEU A 52 -4.66 2.71 13.42
C LEU A 52 -4.85 1.21 13.16
N CYS A 53 -6.05 0.75 13.51
CA CYS A 53 -6.54 -0.57 13.20
C CYS A 53 -6.61 -0.80 11.67
N ASP A 54 -6.43 -2.04 11.17
CA ASP A 54 -6.41 -2.31 9.71
C ASP A 54 -7.67 -1.85 8.97
N ARG A 55 -8.83 -1.90 9.64
CA ARG A 55 -10.11 -1.39 9.10
C ARG A 55 -10.16 0.14 9.18
N GLY A 56 -9.74 0.73 10.29
CA GLY A 56 -9.65 2.17 10.46
C GLY A 56 -8.72 2.82 9.43
N ASP A 57 -7.61 2.16 9.08
CA ASP A 57 -6.72 2.60 8.01
C ASP A 57 -7.42 2.65 6.64
N GLN A 58 -8.33 1.72 6.36
CA GLN A 58 -9.09 1.71 5.11
C GLN A 58 -10.08 2.88 5.07
N TYR A 59 -10.88 3.05 6.14
CA TYR A 59 -11.79 4.18 6.26
C TYR A 59 -11.06 5.53 6.24
N ALA A 60 -9.91 5.62 6.91
CA ALA A 60 -9.04 6.79 6.87
C ALA A 60 -8.51 7.08 5.46
N THR A 61 -8.18 6.04 4.70
CA THR A 61 -7.78 6.17 3.29
C THR A 61 -8.94 6.66 2.45
N ASP A 62 -10.18 6.23 2.73
CA ASP A 62 -11.35 6.72 2.04
C ASP A 62 -11.63 8.18 2.39
N VAL A 63 -11.51 8.59 3.67
CA VAL A 63 -11.60 10.00 4.09
C VAL A 63 -10.55 10.85 3.36
N ASP A 64 -9.29 10.42 3.31
CA ASP A 64 -8.18 11.13 2.65
C ASP A 64 -8.38 11.30 1.12
N LYS A 65 -9.22 10.47 0.49
CA LYS A 65 -9.57 10.63 -0.92
C LYS A 65 -10.52 11.78 -1.18
N TYR A 66 -11.42 12.10 -0.24
CA TYR A 66 -12.48 13.10 -0.42
C TYR A 66 -12.21 14.39 0.36
N LEU A 67 -11.53 14.29 1.50
CA LEU A 67 -11.26 15.39 2.41
C LEU A 67 -9.76 15.49 2.66
N TYR A 68 -9.27 16.72 2.66
CA TYR A 68 -7.93 17.02 3.14
C TYR A 68 -7.98 18.21 4.07
N SER A 69 -7.07 18.21 5.03
CA SER A 69 -6.91 19.28 6.00
C SER A 69 -5.70 20.13 5.60
N LYS A 70 -5.86 21.45 5.68
CA LYS A 70 -4.75 22.40 5.56
C LYS A 70 -4.93 23.55 6.55
N ASN A 71 -3.96 23.75 7.43
CA ASN A 71 -4.00 24.77 8.48
C ASN A 71 -5.26 24.63 9.35
N SER A 72 -5.52 23.42 9.86
CA SER A 72 -6.66 23.04 10.71
C SER A 72 -8.05 23.29 10.11
N LYS A 73 -8.13 23.55 8.80
CA LYS A 73 -9.37 23.70 8.04
C LYS A 73 -9.54 22.52 7.09
N SER A 74 -10.76 22.02 7.01
CA SER A 74 -11.16 20.94 6.11
C SER A 74 -11.54 21.46 4.72
N TYR A 75 -10.96 20.87 3.70
CA TYR A 75 -11.21 21.17 2.29
C TYR A 75 -11.61 19.90 1.54
N SER A 76 -12.39 20.08 0.47
CA SER A 76 -12.71 18.98 -0.44
C SER A 76 -11.56 18.75 -1.43
N THR A 77 -11.09 17.51 -1.55
CA THR A 77 -10.09 17.13 -2.56
C THR A 77 -10.68 17.21 -3.98
N VAL A 78 -11.97 16.89 -4.14
CA VAL A 78 -12.66 16.86 -5.43
C VAL A 78 -12.70 18.26 -6.05
N ASP A 79 -12.99 19.27 -5.24
CA ASP A 79 -13.02 20.65 -5.72
C ASP A 79 -11.61 21.21 -5.94
N ARG A 80 -10.60 20.70 -5.22
CA ARG A 80 -9.19 21.01 -5.49
C ARG A 80 -8.77 20.53 -6.88
N GLU A 81 -9.21 19.35 -7.33
CA GLU A 81 -8.95 18.88 -8.70
C GLU A 81 -9.59 19.80 -9.76
N ARG A 82 -10.69 20.47 -9.39
CA ARG A 82 -11.38 21.48 -10.21
C ARG A 82 -10.79 22.89 -10.08
N ASN A 83 -9.63 23.03 -9.45
CA ASN A 83 -8.94 24.30 -9.15
C ASN A 83 -9.73 25.28 -8.25
N GLN A 84 -10.70 24.80 -7.49
CA GLN A 84 -11.47 25.61 -6.55
C GLN A 84 -11.32 25.04 -5.14
N PRO A 85 -10.43 25.57 -4.28
CA PRO A 85 -10.34 25.10 -2.91
C PRO A 85 -11.57 25.56 -2.11
N THR A 86 -12.55 24.68 -1.97
CA THR A 86 -13.76 24.88 -1.17
C THR A 86 -13.53 24.40 0.26
N LEU A 87 -13.99 25.19 1.22
CA LEU A 87 -13.96 24.81 2.63
C LEU A 87 -15.23 24.03 2.95
N VAL A 88 -15.06 22.87 3.56
CA VAL A 88 -16.17 21.98 3.90
C VAL A 88 -16.48 22.10 5.38
N LYS A 89 -17.76 22.33 5.72
CA LYS A 89 -18.22 22.34 7.11
C LYS A 89 -18.40 20.92 7.64
N ILE A 90 -17.47 20.48 8.48
CA ILE A 90 -17.62 19.23 9.21
C ILE A 90 -18.61 19.42 10.37
N PRO A 91 -19.67 18.61 10.52
CA PRO A 91 -20.59 18.65 11.64
C PRO A 91 -19.88 18.37 12.96
N ARG A 92 -20.44 18.85 14.07
CA ARG A 92 -19.81 18.75 15.40
C ARG A 92 -19.83 17.35 16.00
N GLU A 93 -20.72 16.51 15.48
CA GLU A 93 -20.94 15.15 15.94
C GLU A 93 -19.80 14.23 15.52
N CYS A 94 -19.15 14.55 14.39
CA CYS A 94 -18.03 13.76 13.87
C CYS A 94 -16.70 14.23 14.52
N ILE A 95 -16.43 13.72 15.72
CA ILE A 95 -15.23 14.08 16.49
C ILE A 95 -14.02 13.28 15.99
N ALA A 96 -14.18 11.97 15.78
CA ALA A 96 -13.07 11.09 15.41
C ALA A 96 -12.49 11.46 14.03
N THR A 97 -13.34 11.83 13.07
CA THR A 97 -12.92 12.31 11.74
C THR A 97 -12.13 13.62 11.80
N ARG A 98 -12.49 14.56 12.67
CA ARG A 98 -11.74 15.81 12.87
C ARG A 98 -10.36 15.52 13.45
N GLU A 99 -10.30 14.68 14.47
CA GLU A 99 -9.04 14.24 15.06
C GLU A 99 -8.17 13.50 14.05
N LEU A 100 -8.77 12.69 13.18
CA LEU A 100 -8.08 11.99 12.10
C LEU A 100 -7.47 12.98 11.11
N LEU A 101 -8.24 13.97 10.67
CA LEU A 101 -7.75 14.99 9.75
C LEU A 101 -6.60 15.80 10.36
N LEU A 102 -6.65 16.12 11.65
CA LEU A 102 -5.53 16.75 12.36
C LEU A 102 -4.32 15.82 12.44
N ALA A 103 -4.52 14.54 12.75
CA ALA A 103 -3.44 13.56 12.77
C ALA A 103 -2.76 13.42 11.39
N ILE A 104 -3.53 13.51 10.30
CA ILE A 104 -2.99 13.52 8.93
C ILE A 104 -2.18 14.79 8.65
N GLU A 105 -2.60 15.97 9.14
CA GLU A 105 -1.78 17.20 9.05
C GLU A 105 -0.45 17.05 9.80
N ASP A 106 -0.48 16.42 10.98
CA ASP A 106 0.69 16.14 11.81
C ASP A 106 1.63 15.06 11.25
N GLY A 107 1.24 14.41 10.15
CA GLY A 107 2.08 13.46 9.42
C GLY A 107 1.76 11.99 9.66
N LEU A 108 0.56 11.66 10.16
CA LEU A 108 0.11 10.27 10.26
C LEU A 108 0.17 9.59 8.89
N VAL A 109 1.06 8.60 8.77
CA VAL A 109 1.27 7.87 7.53
C VAL A 109 0.25 6.74 7.41
N LEU A 110 -0.80 6.98 6.62
CA LEU A 110 -1.74 5.93 6.23
C LEU A 110 -1.01 4.82 5.45
N LYS A 111 -1.41 3.56 5.66
CA LYS A 111 -0.78 2.39 5.01
C LYS A 111 -0.72 2.49 3.48
N HIS A 112 -1.68 3.16 2.84
CA HIS A 112 -1.64 3.41 1.40
C HIS A 112 -0.48 4.34 1.00
N LYS A 113 -0.27 5.44 1.74
CA LYS A 113 0.86 6.36 1.52
C LYS A 113 2.20 5.71 1.85
N ALA A 114 2.27 4.88 2.90
CA ALA A 114 3.46 4.12 3.24
C ALA A 114 3.88 3.16 2.09
N LYS A 115 2.92 2.47 1.47
CA LYS A 115 3.18 1.62 0.31
C LYS A 115 3.68 2.43 -0.89
N ALA A 116 3.07 3.58 -1.17
CA ALA A 116 3.49 4.47 -2.26
C ALA A 116 4.92 5.00 -2.04
N GLN A 117 5.24 5.46 -0.82
CA GLN A 117 6.58 5.90 -0.44
C GLN A 117 7.60 4.77 -0.59
N LYS A 118 7.28 3.57 -0.08
CA LYS A 118 8.16 2.41 -0.20
C LYS A 118 8.43 2.05 -1.67
N LEU A 119 7.42 2.09 -2.53
CA LEU A 119 7.59 1.87 -3.97
C LEU A 119 8.48 2.93 -4.63
N LEU A 120 8.43 4.18 -4.19
CA LEU A 120 9.31 5.24 -4.71
C LEU A 120 10.77 5.02 -4.25
N THR A 121 10.97 4.65 -2.98
CA THR A 121 12.30 4.31 -2.45
C THR A 121 12.88 3.06 -3.11
N ASP A 122 12.05 2.05 -3.35
CA ASP A 122 12.44 0.83 -4.05
C ASP A 122 12.74 1.11 -5.53
N LYS A 123 12.05 2.07 -6.17
CA LYS A 123 12.37 2.53 -7.53
C LYS A 123 13.70 3.30 -7.59
N SER A 124 14.01 4.15 -6.62
CA SER A 124 15.31 4.84 -6.57
C SER A 124 16.47 3.89 -6.28
N ASN A 125 16.21 2.78 -5.58
CA ASN A 125 17.19 1.73 -5.31
C ASN A 125 17.14 0.57 -6.31
N ALA A 126 16.25 0.61 -7.29
CA ALA A 126 16.22 -0.37 -8.35
C ALA A 126 17.50 -0.20 -9.19
N PRO A 127 18.25 -1.28 -9.45
CA PRO A 127 19.42 -1.18 -10.30
C PRO A 127 18.99 -0.64 -11.66
N VAL A 128 19.64 0.43 -12.13
CA VAL A 128 19.45 0.94 -13.49
C VAL A 128 20.00 -0.12 -14.44
N ILE A 129 19.10 -0.90 -15.05
CA ILE A 129 19.44 -1.92 -16.04
C ILE A 129 19.42 -1.23 -17.41
N SER A 130 20.59 -0.79 -17.90
CA SER A 130 20.77 -0.40 -19.28
C SER A 130 21.23 -1.59 -20.12
N TYR A 131 20.64 -1.78 -21.30
CA TYR A 131 21.03 -2.80 -22.28
C TYR A 131 22.00 -2.26 -23.34
N ASP A 132 22.39 -1.00 -23.22
CA ASP A 132 23.30 -0.36 -24.16
C ASP A 132 24.76 -0.74 -23.83
N ARG A 133 25.49 -1.20 -24.86
CA ARG A 133 26.89 -1.63 -24.73
C ARG A 133 27.85 -0.48 -24.44
N SER A 134 27.46 0.75 -24.76
CA SER A 134 28.28 1.95 -24.51
C SER A 134 28.12 2.55 -23.11
N TYR A 135 27.24 2.00 -22.26
CA TYR A 135 27.03 2.62 -20.94
C TYR A 135 28.23 2.39 -20.02
N PRO A 136 28.85 3.45 -19.48
CA PRO A 136 29.98 3.33 -18.57
C PRO A 136 29.51 2.73 -17.23
N VAL A 137 29.79 1.45 -17.02
CA VAL A 137 29.60 0.80 -15.72
C VAL A 137 30.77 1.19 -14.83
N ALA A 138 30.49 2.01 -13.80
CA ALA A 138 31.49 2.31 -12.79
C ALA A 138 32.02 0.99 -12.17
N PRO A 139 33.34 0.84 -11.98
CA PRO A 139 33.90 -0.33 -11.31
C PRO A 139 33.21 -0.53 -9.97
N ARG A 140 32.63 -1.71 -9.73
CA ARG A 140 32.08 -2.03 -8.41
C ARG A 140 33.20 -1.87 -7.41
N ARG A 141 33.07 -0.94 -6.47
CA ARG A 141 33.97 -0.85 -5.32
C ARG A 141 33.80 -2.15 -4.56
N SER A 142 34.74 -3.07 -4.73
CA SER A 142 34.91 -4.16 -3.77
C SER A 142 35.20 -3.49 -2.45
N SER A 143 34.20 -3.44 -1.55
CA SER A 143 34.49 -3.19 -0.15
C SER A 143 35.52 -4.24 0.23
N THR A 144 36.75 -3.84 0.51
CA THR A 144 37.88 -4.68 0.93
C THR A 144 37.68 -5.19 2.36
N VAL A 145 36.44 -5.48 2.72
CA VAL A 145 36.02 -6.07 3.98
C VAL A 145 35.40 -7.40 3.62
N THR A 146 36.25 -8.39 3.32
CA THR A 146 35.89 -9.78 3.49
C THR A 146 35.90 -10.06 5.00
N GLU A 147 34.91 -9.53 5.72
CA GLU A 147 34.61 -10.09 7.02
C GLU A 147 34.04 -11.49 6.76
N ILE A 148 34.83 -12.49 7.10
CA ILE A 148 34.38 -13.87 7.21
C ILE A 148 33.37 -13.85 8.36
N ILE A 149 32.09 -13.67 8.04
CA ILE A 149 31.02 -13.83 9.01
C ILE A 149 31.00 -15.32 9.34
N GLU A 150 31.68 -15.70 10.42
CA GLU A 150 31.57 -17.03 11.03
C GLU A 150 30.12 -17.23 11.46
N ARG A 151 29.32 -17.76 10.55
CA ARG A 151 27.96 -18.18 10.85
C ARG A 151 28.07 -19.39 11.76
N GLN A 152 27.91 -19.16 13.06
CA GLN A 152 27.61 -20.21 14.01
C GLN A 152 26.56 -21.17 13.40
N PRO A 153 26.82 -22.49 13.40
CA PRO A 153 25.92 -23.45 12.78
C PRO A 153 24.54 -23.29 13.39
N ARG A 154 23.51 -23.09 12.55
CA ARG A 154 22.12 -22.98 13.01
C ARG A 154 21.77 -24.21 13.84
N THR A 155 21.67 -24.04 15.15
CA THR A 155 21.29 -25.07 16.12
C THR A 155 19.81 -25.47 16.04
N ILE A 156 19.03 -24.75 15.23
CA ILE A 156 17.62 -25.06 15.01
C ILE A 156 17.54 -26.17 13.96
N LYS A 157 17.26 -27.39 14.44
CA LYS A 157 16.75 -28.54 13.67
C LYS A 157 15.45 -28.18 12.94
N SER A 158 15.50 -27.32 11.92
CA SER A 158 14.45 -27.27 10.91
C SER A 158 14.74 -28.42 9.96
N ARG A 159 13.97 -29.49 10.09
CA ARG A 159 14.03 -30.70 9.27
C ARG A 159 13.67 -30.35 7.82
N ARG A 160 14.61 -29.79 7.05
CA ARG A 160 14.49 -29.72 5.59
C ARG A 160 14.65 -31.14 5.05
N VAL A 161 13.53 -31.81 4.84
CA VAL A 161 13.47 -33.05 4.08
C VAL A 161 13.70 -32.68 2.62
N ILE A 162 14.91 -32.92 2.11
CA ILE A 162 15.17 -32.88 0.67
C ILE A 162 14.61 -34.20 0.12
N VAL A 163 13.38 -34.16 -0.38
CA VAL A 163 12.78 -35.30 -1.07
C VAL A 163 13.40 -35.35 -2.47
N TYR A 164 14.30 -36.29 -2.70
CA TYR A 164 14.69 -36.67 -4.06
C TYR A 164 13.52 -37.47 -4.65
N PRO A 165 12.86 -37.00 -5.73
CA PRO A 165 11.87 -37.82 -6.41
C PRO A 165 12.62 -39.01 -7.05
N SER A 166 12.47 -40.19 -6.45
CA SER A 166 13.02 -41.43 -7.00
C SER A 166 12.29 -41.79 -8.29
N PRO A 167 13.00 -42.21 -9.35
CA PRO A 167 12.41 -42.48 -10.65
C PRO A 167 11.94 -43.94 -10.69
N HIS A 168 10.94 -44.32 -9.90
CA HIS A 168 10.27 -45.58 -10.18
C HIS A 168 8.78 -45.65 -9.82
N ARG A 169 8.04 -46.09 -10.85
CA ARG A 169 6.70 -46.68 -10.86
C ARG A 169 5.55 -45.72 -10.52
N GLY A 170 5.12 -44.97 -11.54
CA GLY A 170 3.69 -44.69 -11.73
C GLY A 170 3.19 -43.25 -11.56
N SER A 171 4.05 -42.25 -11.34
CA SER A 171 3.58 -40.85 -11.23
C SER A 171 4.16 -40.00 -12.35
N SER A 172 3.27 -39.49 -13.19
CA SER A 172 3.52 -38.47 -14.21
C SER A 172 4.29 -37.30 -13.59
N SER A 173 5.59 -37.27 -13.85
CA SER A 173 6.53 -36.25 -13.44
C SER A 173 6.03 -34.87 -13.82
N ARG A 174 5.48 -34.14 -12.84
CA ARG A 174 5.33 -32.69 -12.86
C ARG A 174 6.73 -32.08 -12.87
N GLY A 175 7.36 -32.06 -14.04
CA GLY A 175 8.55 -31.25 -14.28
C GLY A 175 8.23 -29.82 -13.89
N SER A 176 9.04 -29.24 -13.00
CA SER A 176 8.88 -27.85 -12.61
C SER A 176 8.87 -26.96 -13.86
N PRO A 177 7.88 -26.08 -14.06
CA PRO A 177 7.72 -25.32 -15.31
C PRO A 177 8.88 -24.36 -15.59
N SER A 178 9.74 -24.13 -14.59
CA SER A 178 10.83 -23.14 -14.64
C SER A 178 12.12 -23.63 -15.30
N ARG A 179 12.31 -24.92 -15.58
CA ARG A 179 13.48 -25.44 -16.30
C ARG A 179 13.06 -25.98 -17.67
N GLY A 180 13.52 -25.33 -18.73
CA GLY A 180 13.33 -25.80 -20.11
C GLY A 180 13.97 -27.18 -20.32
N SER A 181 13.45 -27.94 -21.28
CA SER A 181 14.09 -29.19 -21.73
C SER A 181 15.16 -28.89 -22.78
N LEU A 182 16.16 -29.77 -22.88
CA LEU A 182 17.29 -29.64 -23.83
C LEU A 182 16.91 -30.06 -25.26
N TYR A 183 15.91 -30.94 -25.42
CA TYR A 183 15.44 -31.43 -26.72
C TYR A 183 14.13 -30.75 -27.13
N ASP A 184 14.02 -30.44 -28.41
CA ASP A 184 12.84 -29.77 -29.00
C ASP A 184 11.57 -30.63 -28.93
N SER A 185 11.72 -31.96 -28.99
CA SER A 185 10.62 -32.92 -28.82
C SER A 185 9.92 -32.76 -27.47
N ASP A 186 10.70 -32.59 -26.40
CA ASP A 186 10.19 -32.46 -25.03
C ASP A 186 9.53 -31.10 -24.79
N ALA A 187 9.95 -30.08 -25.54
CA ALA A 187 9.36 -28.75 -25.50
C ALA A 187 7.97 -28.75 -26.18
N ALA A 188 7.85 -29.40 -27.34
CA ALA A 188 6.58 -29.55 -28.06
C ALA A 188 5.55 -30.35 -27.24
N ASP A 189 5.96 -31.48 -26.69
CA ASP A 189 5.12 -32.37 -25.87
C ASP A 189 4.64 -31.69 -24.57
N ARG A 190 5.42 -30.74 -24.03
CA ARG A 190 5.02 -29.89 -22.91
C ARG A 190 3.94 -28.87 -23.31
N ILE A 191 4.05 -28.28 -24.49
CA ILE A 191 3.08 -27.30 -25.01
C ILE A 191 1.73 -27.99 -25.28
N GLU A 192 1.74 -29.21 -25.83
CA GLU A 192 0.52 -29.99 -26.05
C GLU A 192 -0.19 -30.34 -24.74
N ARG A 193 0.53 -30.82 -23.73
CA ARG A 193 -0.05 -31.12 -22.40
C ARG A 193 -0.66 -29.91 -21.68
N VAL A 194 -0.09 -28.71 -21.86
CA VAL A 194 -0.65 -27.49 -21.28
C VAL A 194 -1.97 -27.12 -21.97
N LYS A 195 -2.03 -27.25 -23.30
CA LYS A 195 -3.25 -27.00 -24.07
C LYS A 195 -4.39 -27.96 -23.71
N GLU A 196 -4.07 -29.22 -23.39
CA GLU A 196 -5.05 -30.23 -22.99
C GLU A 196 -5.55 -30.12 -21.55
N SER A 197 -5.00 -29.21 -20.72
CA SER A 197 -5.48 -29.04 -19.35
C SER A 197 -6.86 -28.34 -19.32
N SER A 198 -7.90 -29.08 -19.71
CA SER A 198 -9.30 -28.72 -19.48
C SER A 198 -9.53 -28.72 -17.97
N ARG A 199 -9.33 -27.56 -17.33
CA ARG A 199 -9.84 -27.28 -15.99
C ARG A 199 -11.37 -27.27 -16.06
N ILE A 200 -11.96 -28.45 -16.02
CA ILE A 200 -13.40 -28.62 -15.87
C ILE A 200 -13.73 -28.29 -14.42
N TYR A 201 -14.20 -27.07 -14.18
CA TYR A 201 -14.80 -26.69 -12.91
C TYR A 201 -16.17 -27.39 -12.81
N ARG A 202 -16.28 -28.39 -11.93
CA ARG A 202 -17.57 -28.97 -11.55
C ARG A 202 -18.06 -28.25 -10.29
N PRO A 203 -19.14 -27.44 -10.36
CA PRO A 203 -19.72 -26.87 -9.16
C PRO A 203 -20.28 -28.00 -8.28
N ALA A 204 -19.85 -28.05 -7.03
CA ALA A 204 -20.44 -28.92 -6.03
C ALA A 204 -21.73 -28.26 -5.53
N GLU A 205 -22.87 -28.67 -6.08
CA GLU A 205 -24.17 -28.34 -5.50
C GLU A 205 -24.36 -29.16 -4.22
N TYR A 206 -24.18 -28.51 -3.07
CA TYR A 206 -24.74 -28.97 -1.82
C TYR A 206 -26.01 -28.15 -1.56
N HIS A 207 -27.17 -28.79 -1.76
CA HIS A 207 -28.43 -28.27 -1.24
C HIS A 207 -28.50 -28.46 0.27
N ARG A 208 -28.98 -27.42 0.98
CA ARG A 208 -29.31 -27.43 2.40
C ARG A 208 -30.66 -28.07 2.66
#